data_AF-A0ABD2NJ14-F1
#
_entry.id   AF-A0ABD2NJ14-F1
#
_cell.length_a   1.000
_cell.length_b   1.000
_cell.length_c   1.000
_cell.angle_alpha   90.00
_cell.angle_beta   90.00
_cell.angle_gamma   90.00
#
_symmetry.space_group_name_H-M   'P 1'
#
loop_
_entity.id
_entity.type
_entity.pdbx_description
1 polymer ?
#
loop_
_entity_poly.entity_id
_entity_poly.type
_entity_poly.pdbx_seq_one_letter_code
_entity_poly.pdbx_strand_id
1 'polypeptide(L)'
;MIATLSLADVDYDESVCTLRYATRVRYIKNYVSANAQADGLIASFEKQIQQLQEKIRLIQEDQIRKQEKQYDSRMKTKEKKKIQEELTNTENLKQELLVKIEAIQNKIIVGGVNLLEKVEEQIYLLEQSSSKLKDLNENNQILEEVLGRKHEENSDLKQNYETLQEENEDLDRKILEIQKELKKTREEQKRQQSEQQFEIERKLQENKALSEDISLYNLVLNKFIPRIYKKKIESSIQYKEGEDEYRVKNVAYAGNHIGRKADRDAKIMKVTPQMKNPFLVRKKKS
;
A
#
# COMPACT_ATOMS: atom_id res chain seq x y z
N MET A 1 -5.10 7.32 29.80
CA MET A 1 -6.08 6.29 30.21
C MET A 1 -6.60 5.65 28.94
N ILE A 2 -6.47 4.33 28.79
CA ILE A 2 -6.99 3.59 27.64
C ILE A 2 -8.21 2.83 28.15
N ALA A 3 -9.36 3.03 27.51
CA ALA A 3 -10.61 2.35 27.84
C ALA A 3 -11.05 1.52 26.63
N THR A 4 -11.41 0.27 26.85
CA THR A 4 -11.88 -0.67 25.82
C THR A 4 -13.39 -0.84 25.91
N LEU A 5 -14.04 -0.96 24.75
CA LEU A 5 -15.47 -1.30 24.67
C LEU A 5 -15.66 -2.82 24.78
N SER A 6 -16.53 -3.26 25.69
CA SER A 6 -17.05 -4.63 25.67
C SER A 6 -18.11 -4.76 24.58
N LEU A 7 -18.13 -5.91 23.89
CA LEU A 7 -19.13 -6.23 22.85
C LEU A 7 -20.42 -6.85 23.45
N ALA A 8 -20.44 -7.11 24.76
CA ALA A 8 -21.63 -7.62 25.44
C ALA A 8 -22.56 -6.46 25.80
N ASP A 9 -23.86 -6.59 25.47
CA ASP A 9 -24.87 -5.58 25.78
C ASP A 9 -25.00 -5.29 27.29
N VAL A 10 -24.69 -6.29 28.13
CA VAL A 10 -24.77 -6.19 29.60
C VAL A 10 -23.77 -5.18 30.16
N ASP A 11 -22.62 -5.01 29.50
CA ASP A 11 -21.53 -4.13 29.95
C ASP A 11 -21.48 -2.81 29.16
N TYR A 12 -22.48 -2.57 28.28
CA TYR A 12 -22.47 -1.43 27.37
C TYR A 12 -22.51 -0.09 28.12
N ASP A 13 -23.41 0.05 29.09
CA ASP A 13 -23.55 1.28 29.87
C ASP A 13 -22.28 1.61 30.68
N GLU A 14 -21.64 0.58 31.24
CA GLU A 14 -20.43 0.73 32.05
C GLU A 14 -19.20 1.05 31.17
N SER A 15 -19.11 0.41 29.99
CA SER A 15 -18.11 0.70 28.96
C SER A 15 -18.23 2.14 28.46
N VAL A 16 -19.45 2.62 28.18
CA VAL A 16 -19.71 3.99 27.72
C VAL A 16 -19.40 5.01 28.82
N CYS A 17 -19.78 4.75 30.08
CA CYS A 17 -19.43 5.63 31.20
C CYS A 17 -17.91 5.76 31.37
N THR A 18 -17.18 4.64 31.28
CA THR A 18 -15.71 4.62 31.35
C THR A 18 -15.09 5.39 30.20
N LEU A 19 -15.62 5.25 28.98
CA LEU A 19 -15.12 5.96 27.80
C LEU A 19 -15.38 7.47 27.89
N ARG A 20 -16.56 7.87 28.38
CA ARG A 20 -16.91 9.27 28.65
C ARG A 20 -16.00 9.88 29.72
N TYR A 21 -15.71 9.13 30.78
CA TYR A 21 -14.78 9.56 31.81
C TYR A 21 -13.35 9.71 31.26
N ALA A 22 -12.84 8.71 30.53
CA ALA A 22 -11.52 8.77 29.89
C ALA A 22 -11.41 9.97 28.93
N THR A 23 -12.47 10.24 28.17
CA THR A 23 -12.58 11.39 27.27
C THR A 23 -12.58 12.71 28.06
N ARG A 24 -13.36 12.81 29.15
CA ARG A 24 -13.39 13.98 30.01
C ARG A 24 -12.03 14.24 30.64
N VAL A 25 -11.35 13.22 31.16
CA VAL A 25 -10.01 13.30 31.73
C VAL A 25 -8.99 13.80 30.71
N ARG A 26 -9.11 13.39 29.44
CA ARG A 26 -8.25 13.89 28.34
C ARG A 26 -8.32 15.42 28.19
N TYR A 27 -9.47 16.03 28.46
CA TYR A 27 -9.68 17.47 28.32
C TYR A 27 -9.44 18.26 29.62
N ILE A 28 -9.09 17.60 30.74
CA ILE A 28 -8.72 18.29 31.97
C ILE A 28 -7.34 18.92 31.77
N LYS A 29 -7.31 20.25 31.66
CA LYS A 29 -6.07 21.04 31.62
C LYS A 29 -5.81 21.58 33.02
N ASN A 30 -4.82 21.01 33.72
CA ASN A 30 -4.34 21.56 34.97
C ASN A 30 -3.44 22.76 34.67
N TYR A 31 -3.92 23.96 35.01
CA TYR A 31 -3.10 25.16 35.03
C TYR A 31 -2.78 25.52 36.48
N VAL A 32 -1.51 25.78 36.76
CA VAL A 32 -1.08 26.36 38.03
C VAL A 32 -1.35 27.85 37.93
N SER A 33 -2.47 28.33 38.48
CA SER A 33 -2.66 29.77 38.69
C SER A 33 -2.15 30.15 40.07
N ALA A 34 -1.19 31.07 40.13
CA ALA A 34 -0.99 31.84 41.35
C ALA A 34 -2.30 32.61 41.60
N ASN A 35 -2.87 32.49 42.79
CA ASN A 35 -4.01 33.31 43.20
C ASN A 35 -3.54 34.77 43.28
N ALA A 36 -3.60 35.49 42.17
CA ALA A 36 -3.17 36.89 42.05
C ALA A 36 -4.15 37.88 42.71
N GLN A 37 -5.24 37.37 43.30
CA GLN A 37 -6.25 38.18 43.96
C GLN A 37 -6.05 38.17 45.48
N ALA A 38 -5.87 39.37 46.00
CA ALA A 38 -5.47 39.74 47.35
C ALA A 38 -3.95 39.63 47.56
N ASP A 39 -3.30 40.78 47.75
CA ASP A 39 -2.08 40.88 48.53
C ASP A 39 -2.24 39.92 49.71
N GLY A 40 -1.46 38.83 49.70
CA GLY A 40 -1.73 37.67 50.53
C GLY A 40 -2.01 38.09 51.96
N LEU A 41 -2.92 37.39 52.65
CA LEU A 41 -3.28 37.69 54.04
C LEU A 41 -2.02 37.94 54.91
N ILE A 42 -0.94 37.23 54.61
CA ILE A 42 0.42 37.40 55.18
C ILE A 42 1.04 38.77 54.85
N ALA A 43 1.07 39.19 53.58
CA ALA A 43 1.55 40.52 53.17
C ALA A 43 0.73 41.65 53.82
N SER A 44 -0.57 41.45 54.01
CA SER A 44 -1.42 42.40 54.73
C SER A 44 -1.07 42.50 56.22
N PHE A 45 -0.71 41.36 56.84
CA PHE A 45 -0.27 41.32 58.24
C PHE A 45 1.14 41.90 58.41
N GLU A 46 2.07 41.66 57.49
CA GLU A 46 3.40 42.28 57.47
C GLU A 46 3.31 43.81 57.43
N LYS A 47 2.45 44.34 56.54
CA LYS A 47 2.21 45.78 56.43
C LYS A 47 1.61 46.37 57.71
N GLN A 48 0.70 45.65 58.38
CA GLN A 48 0.13 46.08 59.66
C GLN A 48 1.17 46.05 60.80
N ILE A 49 2.06 45.05 60.83
CA ILE A 49 3.16 44.99 61.82
C ILE A 49 4.10 46.18 61.62
N GLN A 50 4.50 46.47 60.38
CA GLN A 50 5.36 47.63 60.08
C GLN A 50 4.73 48.96 60.55
N GLN A 51 3.44 49.17 60.27
CA GLN A 51 2.72 50.37 60.72
C GLN A 51 2.63 50.48 62.26
N LEU A 52 2.45 49.36 62.96
CA LEU A 52 2.40 49.34 64.43
C LEU A 52 3.78 49.58 65.04
N GLN A 53 4.85 49.03 64.46
CA GLN A 53 6.23 49.28 64.87
C GLN A 53 6.61 50.76 64.68
N GLU A 54 6.19 51.37 63.58
CA GLU A 54 6.41 52.80 63.32
C GLU A 54 5.68 53.68 64.35
N LYS A 55 4.44 53.34 64.72
CA LYS A 55 3.70 54.01 65.80
C LYS A 55 4.41 53.89 67.16
N ILE A 56 4.97 52.73 67.49
CA ILE A 56 5.74 52.54 68.73
C ILE A 56 6.99 53.44 68.72
N ARG A 57 7.69 53.52 67.58
CA ARG A 57 8.87 54.39 67.43
C ARG A 57 8.53 55.86 67.70
N LEU A 58 7.44 56.36 67.12
CA LEU A 58 6.97 57.74 67.36
C LEU A 58 6.61 57.98 68.83
N ILE A 59 5.94 57.02 69.48
CA ILE A 59 5.59 57.10 70.91
C ILE A 59 6.85 57.12 71.78
N GLN A 60 7.88 56.33 71.44
CA GLN A 60 9.16 56.32 72.16
C GLN A 60 9.89 57.66 72.03
N GLU A 61 9.91 58.27 70.84
CA GLU A 61 10.50 59.59 70.62
C GLU A 61 9.76 60.68 71.43
N ASP A 62 8.44 60.61 71.51
CA ASP A 62 7.63 61.52 72.33
C ASP A 62 7.82 61.28 73.85
N GLN A 63 8.02 60.03 74.28
CA GLN A 63 8.35 59.70 75.67
C GLN A 63 9.67 60.33 76.11
N ILE A 64 10.72 60.24 75.27
CA ILE A 64 12.03 60.85 75.56
C ILE A 64 11.89 62.36 75.74
N ARG A 65 11.18 63.03 74.82
CA ARG A 65 10.91 64.49 74.90
C ARG A 65 10.13 64.89 76.16
N LYS A 66 9.23 64.04 76.63
CA LYS A 66 8.44 64.30 77.87
C LYS A 66 9.25 64.02 79.14
N GLN A 67 10.12 63.02 79.14
CA GLN A 67 11.04 62.74 80.24
C GLN A 67 12.06 63.88 80.42
N GLU A 68 12.61 64.43 79.33
CA GLU A 68 13.49 65.60 79.37
C GLU A 68 12.81 66.81 80.03
N LYS A 69 11.52 67.06 79.71
CA LYS A 69 10.71 68.14 80.32
C LYS A 69 10.38 67.90 81.80
N GLN A 70 10.36 66.64 82.26
CA GLN A 70 10.08 66.30 83.66
C GLN A 70 11.26 66.64 84.60
N TYR A 71 12.50 66.53 84.09
CA TYR A 71 13.74 66.80 84.84
C TYR A 71 14.10 68.29 84.95
N ASP A 72 13.37 69.17 84.26
CA ASP A 72 13.56 70.62 84.41
C ASP A 72 13.30 71.07 85.86
N SER A 73 14.31 71.69 86.47
CA SER A 73 14.34 72.07 87.89
C SER A 73 13.35 73.21 88.22
N ARG A 74 12.76 73.87 87.21
CA ARG A 74 11.86 75.03 87.36
C ARG A 74 10.37 74.66 87.42
N MET A 75 10.00 73.40 87.18
CA MET A 75 8.61 72.96 87.06
C MET A 75 7.93 72.72 88.42
N LYS A 76 6.66 73.15 88.55
CA LYS A 76 5.88 73.00 89.79
C LYS A 76 5.52 71.53 90.04
N THR A 77 5.38 71.12 91.30
CA THR A 77 5.07 69.73 91.70
C THR A 77 3.79 69.17 91.05
N LYS A 78 2.80 70.03 90.75
CA LYS A 78 1.57 69.65 90.03
C LYS A 78 1.83 69.34 88.54
N GLU A 79 2.75 70.03 87.89
CA GLU A 79 3.10 69.81 86.47
C GLU A 79 3.94 68.56 86.29
N LYS A 80 4.87 68.30 87.23
CA LYS A 80 5.62 67.04 87.27
C LYS A 80 4.70 65.82 87.44
N LYS A 81 3.65 65.93 88.26
CA LYS A 81 2.62 64.87 88.41
C LYS A 81 1.83 64.65 87.10
N LYS A 82 1.43 65.72 86.40
CA LYS A 82 0.74 65.61 85.10
C LYS A 82 1.61 64.95 84.02
N ILE A 83 2.89 65.34 83.94
CA ILE A 83 3.83 64.72 82.99
C ILE A 83 4.05 63.25 83.35
N GLN A 84 4.12 62.91 84.63
CA GLN A 84 4.23 61.53 85.10
C GLN A 84 2.99 60.70 84.76
N GLU A 85 1.79 61.23 84.95
CA GLU A 85 0.52 60.59 84.52
C GLU A 85 0.48 60.40 82.99
N GLU A 86 0.90 61.39 82.20
CA GLU A 86 1.00 61.26 80.75
C GLU A 86 2.03 60.22 80.31
N LEU A 87 3.19 60.14 81.00
CA LEU A 87 4.20 59.13 80.74
C LEU A 87 3.66 57.73 81.02
N THR A 88 2.96 57.53 82.15
CA THR A 88 2.29 56.25 82.46
C THR A 88 1.24 55.89 81.41
N ASN A 89 0.48 56.87 80.91
CA ASN A 89 -0.52 56.64 79.85
C ASN A 89 0.13 56.27 78.50
N THR A 90 1.24 56.93 78.12
CA THR A 90 1.99 56.58 76.90
C THR A 90 2.64 55.20 77.00
N GLU A 91 3.06 54.79 78.20
CA GLU A 91 3.66 53.48 78.46
C GLU A 91 2.61 52.37 78.38
N ASN A 92 1.41 52.61 78.93
CA ASN A 92 0.26 51.71 78.76
C ASN A 92 -0.12 51.57 77.28
N LEU A 93 -0.17 52.67 76.52
CA LEU A 93 -0.46 52.63 75.08
C LEU A 93 0.60 51.86 74.28
N LYS A 94 1.88 52.02 74.62
CA LYS A 94 2.98 51.23 74.03
C LYS A 94 2.82 49.75 74.32
N GLN A 95 2.48 49.38 75.56
CA GLN A 95 2.22 47.99 75.94
C GLN A 95 1.03 47.42 75.16
N GLU A 96 -0.06 48.17 74.98
CA GLU A 96 -1.19 47.74 74.15
C GLU A 96 -0.81 47.49 72.68
N LEU A 97 0.06 48.33 72.11
CA LEU A 97 0.54 48.15 70.73
C LEU A 97 1.46 46.93 70.59
N LEU A 98 2.30 46.65 71.59
CA LEU A 98 3.13 45.44 71.62
C LEU A 98 2.27 44.17 71.68
N VAL A 99 1.24 44.16 72.53
CA VAL A 99 0.26 43.06 72.60
C VAL A 99 -0.44 42.86 71.26
N LYS A 100 -0.77 43.95 70.53
CA LYS A 100 -1.36 43.86 69.18
C LYS A 100 -0.38 43.28 68.15
N ILE A 101 0.90 43.64 68.19
CA ILE A 101 1.93 43.07 67.32
C ILE A 101 2.08 41.56 67.60
N GLU A 102 2.17 41.19 68.86
CA GLU A 102 2.29 39.79 69.30
C GLU A 102 1.06 38.97 68.87
N ALA A 103 -0.15 39.54 68.99
CA ALA A 103 -1.38 38.91 68.50
C ALA A 103 -1.40 38.70 66.98
N ILE A 104 -0.79 39.60 66.19
CA ILE A 104 -0.67 39.42 64.73
C ILE A 104 0.42 38.40 64.40
N GLN A 105 1.55 38.41 65.11
CA GLN A 105 2.62 37.42 64.95
C GLN A 105 2.15 36.00 65.28
N ASN A 106 1.37 35.84 66.35
CA ASN A 106 0.73 34.56 66.71
C ASN A 106 -0.30 34.10 65.68
N LYS A 107 -0.91 35.02 64.91
CA LYS A 107 -1.77 34.66 63.77
C LYS A 107 -0.98 34.24 62.53
N ILE A 108 0.27 34.68 62.38
CA ILE A 108 1.20 34.21 61.34
C ILE A 108 1.78 32.83 61.72
N ILE A 109 1.85 32.52 63.01
CA ILE A 109 2.31 31.23 63.54
C ILE A 109 1.12 30.42 64.06
N VAL A 110 0.30 29.89 63.16
CA VAL A 110 -0.84 29.07 63.56
C VAL A 110 -0.34 27.67 63.97
N GLY A 111 -0.47 27.34 65.26
CA GLY A 111 -0.24 25.99 65.78
C GLY A 111 1.23 25.51 65.79
N GLY A 112 2.19 26.44 65.86
CA GLY A 112 3.63 26.11 65.90
C GLY A 112 4.29 25.95 64.53
N VAL A 113 3.57 26.26 63.45
CA VAL A 113 4.08 26.20 62.08
C VAL A 113 4.14 27.61 61.49
N ASN A 114 5.29 27.97 60.93
CA ASN A 114 5.50 29.26 60.30
C ASN A 114 4.81 29.29 58.92
N LEU A 115 3.79 30.13 58.76
CA LEU A 115 3.04 30.23 57.49
C LEU A 115 3.91 30.72 56.33
N LEU A 116 4.98 31.47 56.59
CA LEU A 116 5.93 31.94 55.58
C LEU A 116 6.69 30.77 54.93
N GLU A 117 7.23 29.88 55.75
CA GLU A 117 7.99 28.70 55.30
C GLU A 117 7.12 27.79 54.43
N LYS A 118 5.85 27.60 54.80
CA LYS A 118 4.89 26.83 53.97
C LYS A 118 4.58 27.49 52.64
N VAL A 119 4.54 28.81 52.56
CA VAL A 119 4.32 29.51 51.29
C VAL A 119 5.51 29.34 50.36
N GLU A 120 6.73 29.42 50.89
CA GLU A 120 7.96 29.13 50.13
C GLU A 120 7.98 27.67 49.63
N GLU A 121 7.67 26.71 50.50
CA GLU A 121 7.53 25.29 50.10
C GLU A 121 6.47 25.11 49.01
N GLN A 122 5.33 25.78 49.13
CA GLN A 122 4.25 25.67 48.15
C GLN A 122 4.63 26.30 46.80
N ILE A 123 5.31 27.45 46.80
CA ILE A 123 5.83 28.07 45.57
C ILE A 123 6.83 27.13 44.90
N TYR A 124 7.76 26.55 45.66
CA TYR A 124 8.74 25.60 45.13
C TYR A 124 8.07 24.37 44.51
N LEU A 125 7.05 23.80 45.17
CA LEU A 125 6.27 22.69 44.64
C LEU A 125 5.49 23.07 43.38
N LEU A 126 4.91 24.27 43.33
CA LEU A 126 4.21 24.79 42.16
C LEU A 126 5.15 24.96 40.97
N GLU A 127 6.34 25.50 41.19
CA GLU A 127 7.37 25.66 40.16
C GLU A 127 7.83 24.30 39.62
N GLN A 128 8.10 23.33 40.52
CA GLN A 128 8.45 21.97 40.13
C GLN A 128 7.33 21.29 39.32
N SER A 129 6.07 21.50 39.72
CA SER A 129 4.91 20.96 39.00
C SER A 129 4.73 21.63 37.62
N SER A 130 4.98 22.93 37.52
CA SER A 130 4.91 23.69 36.27
C SER A 130 5.98 23.22 35.28
N SER A 131 7.21 23.01 35.75
CA SER A 131 8.29 22.46 34.94
C SER A 131 7.92 21.08 34.38
N LYS A 132 7.46 20.17 35.24
CA LYS A 132 7.03 18.82 34.82
C LYS A 132 5.89 18.85 33.79
N LEU A 133 4.93 19.77 33.95
CA LEU A 133 3.83 19.92 33.00
C LEU A 133 4.32 20.42 31.65
N LYS A 134 5.32 21.32 31.60
CA LYS A 134 5.95 21.76 30.35
C LYS A 134 6.64 20.60 29.65
N ASP A 135 7.48 19.84 30.36
CA ASP A 135 8.19 18.69 29.80
C ASP A 135 7.20 17.65 29.23
N LEU A 136 6.12 17.37 29.96
CA LEU A 136 5.07 16.45 29.50
C LEU A 136 4.35 16.99 28.26
N ASN A 137 4.08 18.29 28.20
CA ASN A 137 3.41 18.90 27.07
C ASN A 137 4.29 18.89 25.81
N GLU A 138 5.58 19.18 25.94
CA GLU A 138 6.55 19.10 24.85
C GLU A 138 6.69 17.67 24.32
N ASN A 139 6.81 16.68 25.23
CA ASN A 139 6.86 15.28 24.83
C ASN A 139 5.57 14.82 24.13
N ASN A 140 4.39 15.23 24.62
CA ASN A 140 3.12 14.91 23.98
C ASN A 140 3.02 15.51 22.57
N GLN A 141 3.49 16.76 22.38
CA GLN A 141 3.51 17.38 21.05
C GLN A 141 4.40 16.61 20.08
N ILE A 142 5.61 16.21 20.51
CA ILE A 142 6.51 15.40 19.68
C ILE A 142 5.87 14.06 19.33
N LEU A 143 5.21 13.41 20.29
CA LEU A 143 4.50 12.15 20.05
C LEU A 143 3.36 12.31 19.04
N GLU A 144 2.59 13.39 19.12
CA GLU A 144 1.53 13.70 18.15
C GLU A 144 2.09 13.91 16.74
N GLU A 145 3.21 14.63 16.61
CA GLU A 145 3.90 14.81 15.33
C GLU A 145 4.41 13.49 14.75
N VAL A 146 5.03 12.65 15.57
CA VAL A 146 5.55 11.34 15.14
C VAL A 146 4.40 10.41 14.72
N LEU A 147 3.30 10.40 15.47
CA LEU A 147 2.10 9.65 15.10
C LEU A 147 1.52 10.15 13.77
N GLY A 148 1.49 11.47 13.55
CA GLY A 148 1.07 12.06 12.28
C GLY A 148 1.90 11.56 11.10
N ARG A 149 3.24 11.65 11.21
CA ARG A 149 4.15 11.14 10.17
C ARG A 149 3.96 9.65 9.92
N LYS A 150 3.79 8.85 10.98
CA LYS A 150 3.54 7.41 10.84
C LYS A 150 2.21 7.11 10.17
N HIS A 151 1.18 7.93 10.40
CA HIS A 151 -0.10 7.79 9.70
C HIS A 151 0.02 8.12 8.22
N GLU A 152 0.74 9.18 7.86
CA GLU A 152 1.03 9.55 6.47
C GLU A 152 1.82 8.44 5.75
N GLU A 153 2.94 7.99 6.33
CA GLU A 153 3.74 6.88 5.79
C GLU A 153 2.90 5.61 5.56
N ASN A 154 2.00 5.30 6.50
CA ASN A 154 1.13 4.12 6.40
C ASN A 154 0.03 4.30 5.33
N SER A 155 -0.44 5.53 5.12
CA SER A 155 -1.36 5.86 4.02
C SER A 155 -0.68 5.66 2.67
N ASP A 156 0.53 6.19 2.51
CA ASP A 156 1.32 6.07 1.27
C ASP A 156 1.65 4.59 0.96
N LEU A 157 2.05 3.84 1.99
CA LEU A 157 2.30 2.40 1.85
C LEU A 157 1.04 1.64 1.40
N LYS A 158 -0.13 1.93 1.95
CA LYS A 158 -1.39 1.29 1.53
C LYS A 158 -1.70 1.54 0.06
N GLN A 159 -1.58 2.78 -0.40
CA GLN A 159 -1.80 3.11 -1.82
C GLN A 159 -0.82 2.37 -2.73
N ASN A 160 0.44 2.26 -2.33
CA ASN A 160 1.44 1.49 -3.08
C ASN A 160 1.11 -0.01 -3.10
N TYR A 161 0.65 -0.59 -1.99
CA TYR A 161 0.23 -1.99 -1.95
C TYR A 161 -1.01 -2.25 -2.81
N GLU A 162 -2.00 -1.34 -2.80
CA GLU A 162 -3.18 -1.42 -3.66
C GLU A 162 -2.78 -1.38 -5.15
N THR A 163 -1.91 -0.45 -5.52
CA THR A 163 -1.41 -0.34 -6.91
C THR A 163 -0.66 -1.60 -7.36
N LEU A 164 0.22 -2.14 -6.51
CA LEU A 164 0.92 -3.40 -6.80
C LEU A 164 -0.03 -4.59 -6.89
N GLN A 165 -1.10 -4.60 -6.09
CA GLN A 165 -2.10 -5.64 -6.15
C GLN A 165 -2.87 -5.59 -7.48
N GLU A 166 -3.28 -4.41 -7.93
CA GLU A 166 -3.93 -4.22 -9.24
C GLU A 166 -3.02 -4.69 -10.39
N GLU A 167 -1.72 -4.37 -10.35
CA GLU A 167 -0.76 -4.83 -11.37
C GLU A 167 -0.64 -6.35 -11.38
N ASN A 168 -0.60 -7.00 -10.21
CA ASN A 168 -0.56 -8.47 -10.12
C ASN A 168 -1.83 -9.10 -10.70
N GLU A 169 -3.00 -8.54 -10.40
CA GLU A 169 -4.27 -9.02 -10.95
C GLU A 169 -4.32 -8.87 -12.49
N ASP A 170 -3.80 -7.77 -13.03
CA ASP A 170 -3.66 -7.56 -14.47
C ASP A 170 -2.71 -8.56 -15.13
N LEU A 171 -1.56 -8.84 -14.50
CA LEU A 171 -0.62 -9.83 -14.99
C LEU A 171 -1.21 -11.24 -14.94
N ASP A 172 -1.91 -11.61 -13.88
CA ASP A 172 -2.60 -12.90 -13.76
C ASP A 172 -3.66 -13.08 -14.86
N ARG A 173 -4.42 -12.02 -15.18
CA ARG A 173 -5.36 -12.04 -16.32
C ARG A 173 -4.64 -12.30 -17.64
N LYS A 174 -3.54 -11.60 -17.92
CA LYS A 174 -2.73 -11.81 -19.13
C LYS A 174 -2.15 -13.21 -19.20
N ILE A 175 -1.66 -13.74 -18.09
CA ILE A 175 -1.14 -15.11 -18.01
C ILE A 175 -2.24 -16.11 -18.39
N LEU A 176 -3.45 -15.96 -17.86
CA LEU A 176 -4.59 -16.83 -18.19
C LEU A 176 -4.96 -16.77 -19.67
N GLU A 177 -4.97 -15.58 -20.27
CA GLU A 177 -5.23 -15.41 -21.70
C GLU A 177 -4.18 -16.11 -22.56
N ILE A 178 -2.89 -15.88 -22.27
CA ILE A 178 -1.78 -16.52 -22.99
C ILE A 178 -1.84 -18.03 -22.81
N GLN A 179 -2.11 -18.54 -21.61
CA GLN A 179 -2.27 -19.97 -21.37
C GLN A 179 -3.40 -20.59 -22.21
N LYS A 180 -4.52 -19.87 -22.36
CA LYS A 180 -5.65 -20.30 -23.18
C LYS A 180 -5.28 -20.35 -24.66
N GLU A 181 -4.57 -19.34 -25.17
CA GLU A 181 -4.07 -19.33 -26.55
C GLU A 181 -3.06 -20.46 -26.78
N LEU A 182 -2.12 -20.63 -25.87
CA LEU A 182 -1.10 -21.68 -25.92
C LEU A 182 -1.74 -23.08 -25.95
N LYS A 183 -2.80 -23.30 -25.15
CA LYS A 183 -3.57 -24.55 -25.18
C LYS A 183 -4.23 -24.78 -26.54
N LYS A 184 -4.88 -23.76 -27.12
CA LYS A 184 -5.49 -23.85 -28.46
C LYS A 184 -4.47 -24.21 -29.53
N THR A 185 -3.34 -23.50 -29.58
CA THR A 185 -2.29 -23.76 -30.57
C THR A 185 -1.68 -25.16 -30.40
N ARG A 186 -1.50 -25.64 -29.17
CA ARG A 186 -1.05 -27.02 -28.91
C ARG A 186 -2.04 -28.07 -29.43
N GLU A 187 -3.34 -27.85 -29.22
CA GLU A 187 -4.38 -28.75 -29.73
C GLU A 187 -4.43 -28.75 -31.26
N GLU A 188 -4.30 -27.59 -31.89
CA GLU A 188 -4.21 -27.46 -33.35
C GLU A 188 -2.97 -28.16 -33.91
N GLN A 189 -1.81 -27.96 -33.28
CA GLN A 189 -0.56 -28.63 -33.67
C GLN A 189 -0.71 -30.16 -33.59
N LYS A 190 -1.31 -30.67 -32.52
CA LYS A 190 -1.56 -32.11 -32.35
C LYS A 190 -2.49 -32.64 -33.44
N ARG A 191 -3.53 -31.89 -33.79
CA ARG A 191 -4.45 -32.25 -34.88
C ARG A 191 -3.70 -32.31 -36.21
N GLN A 192 -2.93 -31.28 -36.56
CA GLN A 192 -2.12 -31.25 -37.78
C GLN A 192 -1.14 -32.42 -37.86
N GLN A 193 -0.46 -32.76 -36.75
CA GLN A 193 0.44 -33.91 -36.69
C GLN A 193 -0.29 -35.23 -36.96
N SER A 194 -1.49 -35.42 -36.40
CA SER A 194 -2.28 -36.63 -36.66
C SER A 194 -2.75 -36.73 -38.11
N GLU A 195 -3.14 -35.61 -38.72
CA GLU A 195 -3.52 -35.55 -40.13
C GLU A 195 -2.31 -35.85 -41.04
N GLN A 196 -1.14 -35.27 -40.74
CA GLN A 196 0.11 -35.57 -41.44
C GLN A 196 0.50 -37.04 -41.33
N GLN A 197 0.39 -37.64 -40.14
CA GLN A 197 0.70 -39.06 -39.96
C GLN A 197 -0.24 -39.93 -40.81
N PHE A 198 -1.53 -39.61 -40.83
CA PHE A 198 -2.49 -40.31 -41.69
C PHE A 198 -2.14 -40.19 -43.18
N GLU A 199 -1.74 -39.01 -43.65
CA GLU A 199 -1.30 -38.82 -45.03
C GLU A 199 -0.03 -39.62 -45.36
N ILE A 200 0.94 -39.65 -44.43
CA ILE A 200 2.16 -40.45 -44.59
C ILE A 200 1.80 -41.93 -44.70
N GLU A 201 0.95 -42.44 -43.82
CA GLU A 201 0.51 -43.85 -43.85
C GLU A 201 -0.23 -44.18 -45.15
N ARG A 202 -1.13 -43.29 -45.59
CA ARG A 202 -1.85 -43.44 -46.86
C ARG A 202 -0.89 -43.51 -48.06
N LYS A 203 0.07 -42.58 -48.15
CA LYS A 203 1.08 -42.57 -49.23
C LYS A 203 1.98 -43.80 -49.17
N LEU A 204 2.32 -44.27 -47.98
CA LEU A 204 3.15 -45.46 -47.81
C LEU A 204 2.41 -46.74 -48.22
N GLN A 205 1.10 -46.84 -47.97
CA GLN A 205 0.27 -47.92 -48.48
C GLN A 205 0.19 -47.91 -50.01
N GLU A 206 -0.03 -46.73 -50.61
CA GLU A 206 -0.03 -46.58 -52.07
C GLU A 206 1.32 -46.97 -52.68
N ASN A 207 2.43 -46.53 -52.08
CA ASN A 207 3.77 -46.87 -52.54
C ASN A 207 4.06 -48.39 -52.46
N LYS A 208 3.58 -49.05 -51.40
CA LYS A 208 3.66 -50.51 -51.27
C LYS A 208 2.90 -51.22 -52.39
N ALA A 209 1.66 -50.82 -52.65
CA ALA A 209 0.85 -51.39 -53.74
C ALA A 209 1.54 -51.22 -55.11
N LEU A 210 2.05 -50.01 -55.39
CA LEU A 210 2.81 -49.75 -56.62
C LEU A 210 4.09 -50.62 -56.71
N SER A 211 4.77 -50.84 -55.59
CA SER A 211 5.97 -51.67 -55.54
C SER A 211 5.66 -53.15 -55.79
N GLU A 212 4.52 -53.64 -55.28
CA GLU A 212 3.99 -54.98 -55.55
C GLU A 212 3.65 -55.14 -57.04
N ASP A 213 2.95 -54.18 -57.64
CA ASP A 213 2.63 -54.15 -59.06
C ASP A 213 3.90 -54.16 -59.94
N ILE A 214 4.88 -53.31 -59.62
CA ILE A 214 6.17 -53.28 -60.32
C ILE A 214 6.90 -54.62 -60.21
N SER A 215 6.86 -55.26 -59.04
CA SER A 215 7.48 -56.57 -58.83
C SER A 215 6.80 -57.65 -59.67
N LEU A 216 5.46 -57.63 -59.76
CA LEU A 216 4.68 -58.52 -60.60
C LEU A 216 4.99 -58.31 -62.08
N TYR A 217 5.03 -57.06 -62.56
CA TYR A 217 5.40 -56.75 -63.94
C TYR A 217 6.82 -57.24 -64.25
N ASN A 218 7.78 -57.01 -63.35
CA ASN A 218 9.15 -57.50 -63.52
C ASN A 218 9.22 -59.03 -63.58
N LEU A 219 8.44 -59.75 -62.78
CA LEU A 219 8.36 -61.21 -62.83
C LEU A 219 7.90 -61.69 -64.21
N VAL A 220 6.82 -61.09 -64.74
CA VAL A 220 6.30 -61.40 -66.07
C VAL A 220 7.34 -61.07 -67.14
N LEU A 221 7.93 -59.87 -67.11
CA LEU A 221 8.94 -59.45 -68.08
C LEU A 221 10.15 -60.40 -68.07
N ASN A 222 10.64 -60.80 -66.90
CA ASN A 222 11.80 -61.70 -66.77
C ASN A 222 11.51 -63.11 -67.27
N LYS A 223 10.27 -63.60 -67.12
CA LYS A 223 9.88 -64.94 -67.58
C LYS A 223 9.70 -65.00 -69.10
N PHE A 224 9.13 -63.96 -69.70
CA PHE A 224 8.70 -64.00 -71.11
C PHE A 224 9.58 -63.21 -72.08
N ILE A 225 10.43 -62.28 -71.60
CA ILE A 225 11.28 -61.45 -72.47
C ILE A 225 12.77 -61.73 -72.19
N PRO A 226 13.52 -62.27 -73.16
CA PRO A 226 14.96 -62.45 -73.02
C PRO A 226 15.71 -61.13 -72.79
N ARG A 227 16.76 -61.17 -71.97
CA ARG A 227 17.54 -59.99 -71.53
C ARG A 227 18.09 -59.15 -72.69
N ILE A 228 18.42 -59.77 -73.82
CA ILE A 228 18.95 -59.07 -75.01
C ILE A 228 17.89 -58.14 -75.63
N TYR A 229 16.64 -58.61 -75.73
CA TYR A 229 15.55 -57.81 -76.27
C TYR A 229 15.12 -56.71 -75.31
N LYS A 230 15.13 -56.98 -73.99
CA LYS A 230 14.86 -55.96 -72.96
C LYS A 230 15.82 -54.76 -73.09
N LYS A 231 17.13 -55.00 -73.20
CA LYS A 231 18.14 -53.94 -73.40
C LYS A 231 17.92 -53.14 -74.70
N LYS A 232 17.56 -53.81 -75.80
CA LYS A 232 17.25 -53.15 -77.08
C LYS A 232 16.03 -52.23 -76.95
N ILE A 233 14.99 -52.69 -76.27
CA ILE A 233 13.78 -51.90 -76.00
C ILE A 233 14.13 -50.70 -75.13
N GLU A 234 14.86 -50.90 -74.03
CA GLU A 234 15.30 -49.82 -73.12
C GLU A 234 16.07 -48.72 -73.86
N SER A 235 17.01 -49.08 -74.74
CA SER A 235 17.76 -48.10 -75.55
C SER A 235 16.91 -47.31 -76.55
N SER A 236 15.69 -47.80 -76.85
CA SER A 236 14.76 -47.19 -77.81
C SER A 236 13.65 -46.39 -77.13
N ILE A 237 13.63 -46.30 -75.80
CA ILE A 237 12.65 -45.50 -75.05
C ILE A 237 13.06 -44.03 -75.09
N GLN A 238 12.08 -43.14 -75.32
CA GLN A 238 12.23 -41.70 -75.18
C GLN A 238 11.16 -41.15 -74.25
N TYR A 239 11.57 -40.33 -73.29
CA TYR A 239 10.66 -39.57 -72.46
C TYR A 239 10.23 -38.30 -73.20
N LYS A 240 8.93 -38.00 -73.19
CA LYS A 240 8.37 -36.77 -73.73
C LYS A 240 7.90 -35.86 -72.61
N GLU A 241 8.68 -34.82 -72.33
CA GLU A 241 8.43 -33.87 -71.24
C GLU A 241 7.05 -33.17 -71.34
N GLY A 242 6.52 -32.94 -72.55
CA GLY A 242 5.24 -32.25 -72.71
C GLY A 242 3.98 -33.09 -72.43
N GLU A 243 4.09 -34.42 -72.41
CA GLU A 243 2.97 -35.34 -72.20
C GLU A 243 3.15 -36.22 -70.95
N ASP A 244 4.30 -36.13 -70.27
CA ASP A 244 4.69 -36.99 -69.13
C ASP A 244 4.57 -38.50 -69.42
N GLU A 245 4.85 -38.90 -70.67
CA GLU A 245 4.73 -40.28 -71.13
C GLU A 245 6.04 -40.78 -71.76
N TYR A 246 6.38 -42.04 -71.48
CA TYR A 246 7.43 -42.75 -72.18
C TYR A 246 6.90 -43.32 -73.50
N ARG A 247 7.54 -42.98 -74.63
CA ARG A 247 7.25 -43.58 -75.93
C ARG A 247 8.45 -44.37 -76.42
N VAL A 248 8.24 -45.61 -76.84
CA VAL A 248 9.30 -46.39 -77.51
C VAL A 248 9.30 -46.11 -79.01
N LYS A 249 10.49 -45.93 -79.58
CA LYS A 249 10.66 -45.71 -81.02
C LYS A 249 10.17 -46.93 -81.79
N ASN A 250 9.53 -46.71 -82.95
CA ASN A 250 9.09 -47.75 -83.86
C ASN A 250 8.01 -48.72 -83.32
N VAL A 251 7.26 -48.32 -82.27
CA VAL A 251 6.12 -49.09 -81.72
C VAL A 251 5.08 -49.49 -82.78
N ALA A 252 4.92 -48.67 -83.82
CA ALA A 252 3.99 -48.92 -84.92
C ALA A 252 4.24 -50.24 -85.67
N TYR A 253 5.46 -50.78 -85.61
CA TYR A 253 5.87 -52.03 -86.25
C TYR A 253 5.80 -53.24 -85.30
N ALA A 254 5.36 -53.07 -84.05
CA ALA A 254 5.14 -54.19 -83.16
C ALA A 254 3.95 -55.05 -83.66
N GLY A 255 4.05 -56.38 -83.54
CA GLY A 255 3.03 -57.31 -84.04
C GLY A 255 1.61 -57.00 -83.56
N ASN A 256 1.45 -56.53 -82.32
CA ASN A 256 0.15 -56.14 -81.76
C ASN A 256 -0.45 -54.89 -82.44
N HIS A 257 0.39 -53.95 -82.89
CA HIS A 257 -0.05 -52.75 -83.63
C HIS A 257 -0.35 -53.08 -85.09
N ILE A 258 0.43 -53.97 -85.71
CA ILE A 258 0.19 -54.44 -87.08
C ILE A 258 -1.10 -55.26 -87.15
N GLY A 259 -1.33 -56.19 -86.22
CA GLY A 259 -2.55 -57.00 -86.14
C GLY A 259 -3.80 -56.16 -85.90
N ARG A 260 -3.77 -55.20 -84.97
CA ARG A 260 -4.89 -54.27 -84.75
C ARG A 260 -5.18 -53.35 -85.93
N LYS A 261 -4.16 -53.00 -86.74
CA LYS A 261 -4.37 -52.27 -87.99
C LYS A 261 -5.05 -53.18 -89.01
N ALA A 262 -4.53 -54.39 -89.22
CA ALA A 262 -5.14 -55.37 -90.12
C ALA A 262 -6.61 -55.71 -89.75
N ASP A 263 -6.93 -55.86 -88.46
CA ASP A 263 -8.30 -56.08 -87.99
C ASP A 263 -9.21 -54.87 -88.21
N ARG A 264 -8.70 -53.65 -87.97
CA ARG A 264 -9.43 -52.41 -88.28
C ARG A 264 -9.66 -52.27 -89.78
N ASP A 265 -8.62 -52.50 -90.59
CA ASP A 265 -8.66 -52.40 -92.05
C ASP A 265 -9.61 -53.46 -92.63
N ALA A 266 -9.60 -54.69 -92.10
CA ALA A 266 -10.56 -55.74 -92.45
C ALA A 266 -12.00 -55.40 -92.04
N LYS A 267 -12.21 -54.69 -90.92
CA LYS A 267 -13.53 -54.22 -90.49
C LYS A 267 -14.03 -53.06 -91.36
N ILE A 268 -13.14 -52.18 -91.81
CA ILE A 268 -13.44 -51.08 -92.74
C ILE A 268 -13.77 -51.62 -94.15
N MET A 269 -13.05 -52.64 -94.62
CA MET A 269 -13.33 -53.33 -95.89
C MET A 269 -14.68 -54.08 -95.89
N LYS A 270 -15.18 -54.53 -94.73
CA LYS A 270 -16.51 -55.16 -94.62
C LYS A 270 -17.68 -54.16 -94.62
N VAL A 271 -17.43 -52.88 -94.33
CA VAL A 271 -18.48 -51.84 -94.19
C VAL A 271 -18.62 -50.98 -95.45
N THR A 272 -17.68 -51.04 -96.39
CA THR A 272 -17.74 -50.29 -97.65
C THR A 272 -18.32 -51.15 -98.78
N PRO A 273 -19.54 -50.87 -99.29
CA PRO A 273 -20.04 -51.53 -100.50
C PRO A 273 -19.23 -51.02 -101.69
N GLN A 274 -18.71 -51.92 -102.53
CA GLN A 274 -18.02 -51.56 -103.76
C GLN A 274 -19.00 -50.86 -104.73
N MET A 275 -18.94 -49.52 -104.81
CA MET A 275 -19.60 -48.79 -105.90
C MET A 275 -18.71 -48.82 -107.15
N LYS A 276 -19.13 -49.58 -108.17
CA LYS A 276 -18.55 -49.52 -109.52
C LYS A 276 -19.01 -48.23 -110.20
N ASN A 277 -18.09 -47.31 -110.50
CA ASN A 277 -18.36 -46.09 -111.26
C ASN A 277 -18.39 -46.38 -112.78
N PRO A 278 -19.50 -46.09 -113.50
CA PRO A 278 -19.60 -46.31 -114.94
C PRO A 278 -19.51 -44.98 -115.71
N PHE A 279 -18.34 -44.34 -115.76
CA PHE A 279 -18.10 -43.25 -116.72
C PHE A 279 -16.63 -43.21 -117.13
N LEU A 280 -16.28 -43.92 -118.20
CA LEU A 280 -15.10 -43.65 -119.01
C LEU A 280 -15.49 -43.77 -120.50
N VAL A 281 -16.06 -42.69 -121.01
CA VAL A 281 -16.22 -42.43 -122.44
C VAL A 281 -14.84 -42.10 -123.01
N ARG A 282 -14.27 -42.99 -123.83
CA ARG A 282 -13.14 -42.66 -124.71
C ARG A 282 -13.65 -42.37 -126.12
N LYS A 283 -13.68 -41.09 -126.49
CA LYS A 283 -13.67 -40.63 -127.89
C LYS A 283 -12.24 -40.76 -128.46
N LYS A 284 -12.09 -41.30 -129.68
CA LYS A 284 -11.42 -40.62 -130.82
C LYS A 284 -11.49 -41.43 -132.14
N LYS A 285 -12.16 -40.82 -133.11
CA LYS A 285 -11.87 -40.66 -134.55
C LYS A 285 -11.12 -41.79 -135.29
N SER A 286 -11.82 -42.46 -136.20
CA SER A 286 -11.79 -42.27 -137.67
C SER A 286 -12.84 -43.17 -138.30
#